data_AF-C6XMY8-F1
#
_entry.id   AF-C6XMY8-F1
#
_cell.length_a   1.000
_cell.length_b   1.000
_cell.length_c   1.000
_cell.angle_alpha   90.00
_cell.angle_beta   90.00
_cell.angle_gamma   90.00
#
_symmetry.space_group_name_H-M   'P 1'
#
loop_
_entity.id
_entity.type
_entity.pdbx_description
1 polymer ?
#
loop_
_entity_poly.entity_id
_entity_poly.type
_entity_poly.pdbx_seq_one_letter_code
_entity_poly.pdbx_strand_id
1 'polypeptide(L)'
;MESTPNSDFSLLNAFVDAIAYRSSEHLPIVLCGYVLTGIILWLLNGRAWAFLYVAIIPFVNWSFGWAPNIALPFAPEFGFNPVTIVTGLVLVVRDFTQQEMKHKVLLAMLIGVGWSFYYASPEIALASAAAFAIAELVDWALFTFTKFRLSTRIMLSSAIAAPIDTTVFLLGAKFLTFPNWIMSIIGKLFGAAVVSGIVRSRETPPAKPTSSLT
;
A
#
# COMPACT_ATOMS: atom_id res chain seq x y z
N MET A 1 -18.55 -25.07 40.31
CA MET A 1 -17.92 -25.45 39.03
C MET A 1 -18.37 -24.44 37.99
N GLU A 2 -17.61 -23.36 37.85
CA GLU A 2 -17.79 -22.37 36.78
C GLU A 2 -17.21 -22.99 35.51
N SER A 3 -18.07 -23.36 34.57
CA SER A 3 -17.66 -23.78 33.23
C SER A 3 -17.17 -22.55 32.48
N THR A 4 -15.86 -22.41 32.34
CA THR A 4 -15.20 -21.43 31.46
C THR A 4 -15.77 -21.58 30.03
N PRO A 5 -16.36 -20.54 29.43
CA PRO A 5 -16.86 -20.65 28.07
C PRO A 5 -15.68 -20.64 27.08
N ASN A 6 -15.47 -21.78 26.43
CA ASN A 6 -14.87 -21.99 25.10
C ASN A 6 -14.08 -20.81 24.49
N SER A 7 -12.85 -20.58 24.94
CA SER A 7 -11.92 -19.62 24.30
C SER A 7 -11.57 -19.98 22.85
N ASP A 8 -11.62 -21.26 22.48
CA ASP A 8 -11.32 -21.74 21.13
C ASP A 8 -12.41 -21.32 20.13
N PHE A 9 -13.67 -21.29 20.56
CA PHE A 9 -14.77 -20.78 19.73
C PHE A 9 -14.68 -19.26 19.55
N SER A 10 -14.18 -18.50 20.53
CA SER A 10 -14.05 -17.05 20.38
C SER A 10 -12.94 -16.66 19.41
N LEU A 11 -11.80 -17.36 19.45
CA LEU A 11 -10.69 -17.08 18.52
C LEU A 11 -11.07 -17.46 17.09
N LEU A 12 -11.65 -18.65 16.89
CA LEU A 12 -12.10 -19.08 15.57
C LEU A 12 -13.12 -18.10 14.98
N ASN A 13 -14.11 -17.68 15.77
CA ASN A 13 -15.10 -16.70 15.32
C ASN A 13 -14.47 -15.34 15.00
N ALA A 14 -13.51 -14.87 15.80
CA ALA A 14 -12.78 -13.63 15.50
C ALA A 14 -11.99 -13.73 14.19
N PHE A 15 -11.39 -14.89 13.88
CA PHE A 15 -10.73 -15.11 12.59
C PHE A 15 -11.73 -15.16 11.43
N VAL A 16 -12.88 -15.80 11.62
CA VAL A 16 -13.95 -15.84 10.63
C VAL A 16 -14.48 -14.44 10.36
N ASP A 17 -14.71 -13.64 11.40
CA ASP A 17 -15.20 -12.26 11.27
C ASP A 17 -14.15 -11.34 10.62
N ALA A 18 -12.86 -11.57 10.87
CA ALA A 18 -11.78 -10.83 10.21
C ALA A 18 -11.72 -11.11 8.70
N ILE A 19 -11.89 -12.37 8.28
CA ILE A 19 -11.85 -12.78 6.87
C ILE A 19 -13.18 -12.46 6.18
N ALA A 20 -14.29 -12.85 6.79
CA ALA A 20 -15.63 -12.69 6.28
C ALA A 20 -16.27 -11.42 6.84
N TYR A 21 -15.57 -10.29 6.70
CA TYR A 21 -15.87 -8.99 7.33
C TYR A 21 -17.34 -8.54 7.29
N ARG A 22 -18.08 -8.90 6.23
CA ARG A 22 -19.50 -8.52 6.07
C ARG A 22 -20.50 -9.53 6.64
N SER A 23 -20.15 -10.82 6.64
CA SER A 23 -21.02 -11.91 7.10
C SER A 23 -20.20 -13.20 7.15
N SER A 24 -20.35 -13.99 8.22
CA SER A 24 -19.71 -15.31 8.37
C SER A 24 -20.08 -16.28 7.24
N GLU A 25 -21.25 -16.11 6.61
CA GLU A 25 -21.69 -16.91 5.46
C GLU A 25 -20.84 -16.66 4.21
N HIS A 26 -20.16 -15.51 4.12
CA HIS A 26 -19.27 -15.21 3.00
C HIS A 26 -17.92 -15.91 3.11
N LEU A 27 -17.63 -16.60 4.22
CA LEU A 27 -16.32 -17.23 4.42
C LEU A 27 -15.91 -18.16 3.26
N PRO A 28 -16.75 -19.08 2.75
CA PRO A 28 -16.36 -19.95 1.65
C PRO A 28 -16.06 -19.18 0.37
N ILE A 29 -16.88 -18.19 0.02
CA ILE A 29 -16.70 -17.41 -1.21
C ILE A 29 -15.47 -16.50 -1.14
N VAL A 30 -15.17 -15.92 0.04
CA VAL A 30 -13.95 -15.12 0.27
C VAL A 30 -12.71 -16.00 0.16
N LEU A 31 -12.71 -17.18 0.78
CA LEU A 31 -11.59 -18.12 0.69
C LEU A 31 -11.37 -18.60 -0.76
N CYS A 32 -12.44 -18.93 -1.49
CA CYS A 32 -12.36 -19.22 -2.91
C CYS A 32 -11.80 -18.03 -3.70
N GLY A 33 -12.22 -16.81 -3.37
CA GLY A 33 -11.69 -15.58 -3.96
C GLY A 33 -10.20 -15.41 -3.71
N TYR A 34 -9.69 -15.71 -2.51
CA TYR A 34 -8.26 -15.67 -2.20
C TYR A 34 -7.46 -16.70 -2.97
N VAL A 35 -7.96 -17.94 -3.07
CA VAL A 35 -7.33 -18.98 -3.88
C VAL A 35 -7.27 -18.56 -5.35
N LEU A 36 -8.39 -18.07 -5.89
CA LEU A 36 -8.46 -17.57 -7.26
C LEU A 36 -7.51 -16.40 -7.49
N THR A 37 -7.47 -15.44 -6.56
CA THR A 37 -6.52 -14.31 -6.59
C THR A 37 -5.09 -14.82 -6.64
N GLY A 38 -4.73 -15.80 -5.79
CA GLY A 38 -3.39 -16.35 -5.76
C GLY A 38 -3.02 -17.09 -7.05
N ILE A 39 -3.95 -17.85 -7.64
CA ILE A 39 -3.76 -18.50 -8.93
C ILE A 39 -3.53 -17.45 -10.02
N ILE A 40 -4.36 -16.41 -10.08
CA ILE A 40 -4.22 -15.32 -11.07
C ILE A 40 -2.86 -14.64 -10.92
N LEU A 41 -2.47 -14.24 -9.71
CA LEU A 41 -1.18 -13.60 -9.48
C LEU A 41 -0.02 -14.50 -9.90
N TRP A 42 -0.08 -15.79 -9.55
CA TRP A 42 0.93 -16.76 -9.95
C TRP A 42 1.04 -16.90 -11.49
N LEU A 43 -0.08 -16.99 -12.19
CA LEU A 43 -0.14 -17.03 -13.66
C LEU A 43 0.37 -15.73 -14.30
N LEU A 44 0.25 -14.60 -13.61
CA LEU A 44 0.80 -13.32 -14.04
C LEU A 44 2.30 -13.16 -13.75
N ASN A 45 2.98 -14.22 -13.28
CA ASN A 45 4.37 -14.23 -12.80
C ASN A 45 4.60 -13.50 -11.46
N GLY A 46 3.52 -13.22 -10.71
CA GLY A 46 3.59 -12.69 -9.37
C GLY A 46 4.17 -13.70 -8.38
N ARG A 47 4.99 -13.20 -7.48
CA ARG A 47 5.68 -13.82 -6.36
C ARG A 47 5.40 -12.96 -5.12
N ALA A 48 6.24 -13.05 -4.11
CA ALA A 48 6.01 -12.48 -2.78
C ALA A 48 5.56 -11.01 -2.80
N TRP A 49 6.15 -10.16 -3.67
CA TRP A 49 5.80 -8.74 -3.72
C TRP A 49 4.40 -8.50 -4.26
N ALA A 50 3.98 -9.25 -5.29
CA ALA A 50 2.62 -9.17 -5.83
C ALA A 50 1.55 -9.54 -4.78
N PHE A 51 1.79 -10.61 -4.02
CA PHE A 51 0.88 -11.02 -2.94
C PHE A 51 0.82 -9.96 -1.84
N LEU A 52 1.97 -9.42 -1.44
CA LEU A 52 2.03 -8.35 -0.44
C LEU A 52 1.32 -7.09 -0.95
N TYR A 53 1.47 -6.75 -2.23
CA TYR A 53 0.83 -5.57 -2.83
C TYR A 53 -0.68 -5.68 -2.83
N VAL A 54 -1.22 -6.83 -3.27
CA VAL A 54 -2.67 -7.08 -3.26
C VAL A 54 -3.23 -7.11 -1.85
N ALA A 55 -2.47 -7.58 -0.85
CA ALA A 55 -2.90 -7.63 0.53
C ALA A 55 -2.87 -6.25 1.23
N ILE A 56 -1.85 -5.44 0.98
CA ILE A 56 -1.67 -4.16 1.68
C ILE A 56 -2.69 -3.10 1.25
N ILE A 57 -3.17 -3.15 0.00
CA ILE A 57 -4.17 -2.22 -0.54
C ILE A 57 -5.50 -2.25 0.28
N PRO A 58 -6.22 -3.37 0.38
CA PRO A 58 -7.46 -3.44 1.17
C PRO A 58 -7.19 -3.22 2.66
N PHE A 59 -6.03 -3.64 3.17
CA PHE A 59 -5.64 -3.40 4.56
C PHE A 59 -5.53 -1.91 4.89
N VAL A 60 -4.87 -1.12 4.04
CA VAL A 60 -4.73 0.33 4.21
C VAL A 60 -6.09 1.03 4.10
N ASN A 61 -6.90 0.64 3.11
CA ASN A 61 -8.23 1.21 2.90
C ASN A 61 -9.19 0.91 4.05
N TRP A 62 -9.17 -0.31 4.56
CA TRP A 62 -9.91 -0.68 5.77
C TRP A 62 -9.42 0.11 6.99
N SER A 63 -8.10 0.29 7.13
CA SER A 63 -7.50 1.06 8.23
C SER A 63 -7.94 2.53 8.24
N PHE A 64 -8.12 3.16 7.08
CA PHE A 64 -8.68 4.52 7.00
C PHE A 64 -10.11 4.64 7.54
N GLY A 65 -10.86 3.54 7.63
CA GLY A 65 -12.22 3.53 8.17
C GLY A 65 -12.29 3.71 9.69
N TRP A 66 -11.22 3.40 10.43
CA TRP A 66 -11.24 3.41 11.90
C TRP A 66 -10.00 4.05 12.55
N ALA A 67 -8.88 4.16 11.83
CA ALA A 67 -7.64 4.66 12.41
C ALA A 67 -7.77 6.14 12.82
N PRO A 68 -7.42 6.49 14.07
CA PRO A 68 -7.58 7.83 14.57
C PRO A 68 -6.58 8.78 13.92
N ASN A 69 -7.02 10.03 13.71
CA ASN A 69 -6.12 11.12 13.39
C ASN A 69 -5.57 11.70 14.70
N ILE A 70 -4.26 11.55 14.93
CA ILE A 70 -3.59 11.95 16.17
C ILE A 70 -3.24 13.43 16.07
N ALA A 71 -3.92 14.28 16.83
CA ALA A 71 -3.60 15.70 16.89
C ALA A 71 -2.22 15.95 17.52
N LEU A 72 -1.43 16.86 16.95
CA LEU A 72 -0.15 17.25 17.53
C LEU A 72 -0.38 18.22 18.69
N PRO A 73 0.28 18.05 19.87
CA PRO A 73 0.05 18.89 21.05
C PRO A 73 0.26 20.39 20.81
N PHE A 74 1.17 20.74 19.91
CA PHE A 74 1.55 22.12 19.59
C PHE A 74 0.90 22.65 18.30
N ALA A 75 0.22 21.79 17.53
CA ALA A 75 -0.41 22.14 16.26
C ALA A 75 -1.58 21.19 15.94
N PRO A 76 -2.74 21.34 16.62
CA PRO A 76 -3.84 20.38 16.52
C PRO A 76 -4.40 20.20 15.09
N GLU A 77 -4.31 21.25 14.26
CA GLU A 77 -4.73 21.20 12.86
C GLU A 77 -3.87 20.26 12.01
N PHE A 78 -2.60 20.09 12.36
CA PHE A 78 -1.64 19.20 11.67
C PHE A 78 -1.68 17.78 12.25
N GLY A 79 -2.88 17.25 12.44
CA GLY A 79 -3.08 15.88 12.88
C GLY A 79 -2.38 14.88 11.96
N PHE A 80 -1.78 13.86 12.57
CA PHE A 80 -1.09 12.79 11.88
C PHE A 80 -1.90 11.49 11.92
N ASN A 81 -2.14 10.89 10.76
CA ASN A 81 -2.71 9.55 10.68
C ASN A 81 -1.61 8.53 10.38
N PRO A 82 -1.31 7.58 11.29
CA PRO A 82 -0.29 6.54 11.09
C PRO A 82 -0.47 5.69 9.83
N VAL A 83 -1.71 5.54 9.35
CA VAL A 83 -2.00 4.81 8.11
C VAL A 83 -1.27 5.43 6.92
N THR A 84 -1.01 6.74 6.93
CA THR A 84 -0.28 7.43 5.85
C THR A 84 1.15 6.92 5.67
N ILE A 85 1.83 6.48 6.74
CA ILE A 85 3.14 5.82 6.63
C ILE A 85 2.99 4.47 5.92
N VAL A 86 1.96 3.69 6.29
CA VAL A 86 1.67 2.40 5.66
C VAL A 86 1.28 2.60 4.20
N THR A 87 0.54 3.65 3.86
CA THR A 87 0.29 4.02 2.46
C THR A 87 1.58 4.36 1.72
N GLY A 88 2.57 4.95 2.39
CA GLY A 88 3.92 5.13 1.83
C GLY A 88 4.58 3.79 1.49
N LEU A 89 4.39 2.77 2.33
CA LEU A 89 4.86 1.41 2.05
C LEU A 89 4.14 0.79 0.84
N VAL A 90 2.86 1.12 0.59
CA VAL A 90 2.15 0.68 -0.63
C VAL A 90 2.89 1.15 -1.88
N LEU A 91 3.33 2.42 -1.91
CA LEU A 91 4.11 2.97 -3.02
C LEU A 91 5.40 2.18 -3.24
N VAL A 92 6.10 1.84 -2.15
CA VAL A 92 7.35 1.07 -2.24
C VAL A 92 7.13 -0.37 -2.69
N VAL A 93 6.14 -1.05 -2.11
CA VAL A 93 5.79 -2.45 -2.44
C VAL A 93 5.35 -2.56 -3.90
N ARG A 94 4.62 -1.56 -4.40
CA ARG A 94 4.28 -1.43 -5.81
C ARG A 94 5.53 -1.38 -6.68
N ASP A 95 6.51 -0.53 -6.36
CA ASP A 95 7.73 -0.39 -7.15
C ASP A 95 8.47 -1.73 -7.28
N PHE A 96 8.55 -2.52 -6.19
CA PHE A 96 9.09 -3.89 -6.23
C PHE A 96 8.23 -4.84 -7.07
N THR A 97 6.91 -4.75 -6.94
CA THR A 97 5.97 -5.56 -7.72
C THR A 97 6.07 -5.24 -9.20
N GLN A 98 6.29 -3.97 -9.57
CA GLN A 98 6.50 -3.58 -10.95
C GLN A 98 7.82 -4.12 -11.50
N GLN A 99 8.89 -4.21 -10.72
CA GLN A 99 10.11 -4.88 -11.17
C GLN A 99 9.89 -6.37 -11.46
N GLU A 100 9.05 -7.01 -10.65
CA GLU A 100 8.75 -8.44 -10.75
C GLU A 100 7.79 -8.75 -11.91
N MET A 101 6.69 -8.00 -12.00
CA MET A 101 5.56 -8.24 -12.91
C MET A 101 5.55 -7.35 -14.16
N LYS A 102 6.43 -6.34 -14.23
CA LYS A 102 6.45 -5.32 -15.30
C LYS A 102 5.07 -4.65 -15.43
N HIS A 103 4.57 -4.51 -16.66
CA HIS A 103 3.26 -3.92 -16.97
C HIS A 103 2.07 -4.61 -16.28
N LYS A 104 2.23 -5.88 -15.85
CA LYS A 104 1.14 -6.64 -15.21
C LYS A 104 0.85 -6.18 -13.78
N VAL A 105 1.65 -5.29 -13.20
CA VAL A 105 1.39 -4.66 -11.90
C VAL A 105 0.03 -3.96 -11.87
N LEU A 106 -0.43 -3.40 -12.99
CA LEU A 106 -1.74 -2.79 -13.13
C LEU A 106 -2.87 -3.78 -12.80
N LEU A 107 -2.73 -5.05 -13.19
CA LEU A 107 -3.72 -6.08 -12.88
C LEU A 107 -3.70 -6.44 -11.38
N ALA A 108 -2.51 -6.49 -10.76
CA ALA A 108 -2.39 -6.71 -9.33
C ALA A 108 -3.06 -5.56 -8.54
N MET A 109 -2.82 -4.31 -8.94
CA MET A 109 -3.48 -3.14 -8.36
C MET A 109 -5.00 -3.24 -8.48
N LEU A 110 -5.53 -3.59 -9.66
CA LEU A 110 -6.98 -3.75 -9.87
C LEU A 110 -7.58 -4.84 -8.96
N ILE A 111 -6.88 -5.95 -8.75
CA ILE A 111 -7.34 -7.01 -7.84
C ILE A 111 -7.36 -6.50 -6.39
N GLY A 112 -6.31 -5.80 -5.94
CA GLY A 112 -6.26 -5.22 -4.59
C GLY A 112 -7.35 -4.17 -4.34
N VAL A 113 -7.62 -3.32 -5.34
CA VAL A 113 -8.75 -2.38 -5.33
C VAL A 113 -10.08 -3.12 -5.30
N GLY A 114 -10.23 -4.21 -6.08
CA GLY A 114 -11.40 -5.07 -6.05
C GLY A 114 -11.70 -5.61 -4.64
N TRP A 115 -10.66 -6.08 -3.93
CA TRP A 115 -10.79 -6.48 -2.53
C TRP A 115 -11.12 -5.32 -1.60
N SER A 116 -10.64 -4.11 -1.89
CA SER A 116 -10.98 -2.91 -1.10
C SER A 116 -12.48 -2.62 -1.10
N PHE A 117 -13.20 -2.88 -2.18
CA PHE A 117 -14.66 -2.74 -2.20
C PHE A 117 -15.37 -3.70 -1.25
N TYR A 118 -14.77 -4.84 -0.91
CA TYR A 118 -15.32 -5.77 0.06
C TYR A 118 -15.06 -5.31 1.50
N TYR A 119 -13.83 -4.88 1.81
CA TYR A 119 -13.37 -4.57 3.17
C TYR A 119 -13.54 -3.11 3.62
N ALA A 120 -13.54 -2.15 2.69
CA ALA A 120 -13.61 -0.72 2.99
C ALA A 120 -14.93 -0.11 2.49
N SER A 121 -15.19 1.14 2.89
CA SER A 121 -16.35 1.85 2.36
C SER A 121 -16.19 2.13 0.86
N PRO A 122 -17.28 2.14 0.08
CA PRO A 122 -17.20 2.42 -1.36
C PRO A 122 -16.53 3.75 -1.70
N GLU A 123 -16.70 4.78 -0.85
CA GLU A 123 -16.11 6.10 -1.04
C GLU A 123 -14.58 6.04 -0.93
N ILE A 124 -14.04 5.36 0.10
CA ILE A 124 -12.60 5.18 0.29
C ILE A 124 -12.04 4.29 -0.82
N ALA A 125 -12.74 3.21 -1.16
CA ALA A 125 -12.33 2.30 -2.23
C ALA A 125 -12.24 3.02 -3.59
N LEU A 126 -13.24 3.84 -3.95
CA LEU A 126 -13.23 4.62 -5.19
C LEU A 126 -12.13 5.69 -5.20
N ALA A 127 -11.97 6.42 -4.09
CA ALA A 127 -10.92 7.44 -3.97
C ALA A 127 -9.51 6.84 -4.10
N SER A 128 -9.27 5.71 -3.41
CA SER A 128 -8.02 4.97 -3.49
C SER A 128 -7.78 4.35 -4.87
N ALA A 129 -8.82 3.85 -5.54
CA ALA A 129 -8.72 3.31 -6.89
C ALA A 129 -8.20 4.36 -7.88
N ALA A 130 -8.76 5.57 -7.84
CA ALA A 130 -8.32 6.67 -8.68
C ALA A 130 -6.90 7.13 -8.33
N ALA A 131 -6.60 7.25 -7.03
CA ALA A 131 -5.30 7.67 -6.55
C ALA A 131 -4.19 6.67 -6.93
N PHE A 132 -4.40 5.38 -6.65
CA PHE A 132 -3.49 4.31 -7.02
C PHE A 132 -3.36 4.19 -8.53
N ALA A 133 -4.44 4.27 -9.30
CA ALA A 133 -4.35 4.19 -10.76
C ALA A 133 -3.45 5.29 -11.34
N ILE A 134 -3.62 6.55 -10.90
CA ILE A 134 -2.78 7.65 -11.38
C ILE A 134 -1.34 7.50 -10.89
N ALA A 135 -1.15 7.17 -9.61
CA ALA A 135 0.17 6.96 -9.02
C ALA A 135 0.94 5.81 -9.70
N GLU A 136 0.25 4.73 -10.03
CA GLU A 136 0.76 3.55 -10.75
C GLU A 136 1.16 3.92 -12.17
N LEU A 137 0.39 4.76 -12.87
CA LEU A 137 0.77 5.22 -14.21
C LEU A 137 2.03 6.11 -14.18
N VAL A 138 2.20 6.93 -13.15
CA VAL A 138 3.41 7.73 -12.94
C VAL A 138 4.62 6.83 -12.72
N ASP A 139 4.48 5.84 -11.83
CA ASP A 139 5.55 4.87 -11.57
C ASP A 139 5.88 4.05 -12.82
N TRP A 140 4.82 3.60 -13.51
CA TRP A 140 4.92 2.89 -14.76
C TRP A 140 5.76 3.64 -15.79
N ALA A 141 5.48 4.93 -15.96
CA ALA A 141 6.25 5.80 -16.84
C ALA A 141 7.70 5.95 -16.36
N LEU A 142 7.93 6.22 -15.06
CA LEU A 142 9.27 6.39 -14.51
C LEU A 142 10.13 5.13 -14.69
N PHE A 143 9.62 3.96 -14.35
CA PHE A 143 10.37 2.70 -14.45
C PHE A 143 10.57 2.23 -15.89
N THR A 144 9.66 2.58 -16.81
CA THR A 144 9.78 2.25 -18.23
C THR A 144 10.82 3.14 -18.93
N PHE A 145 10.85 4.44 -18.62
CA PHE A 145 11.68 5.40 -19.34
C PHE A 145 13.01 5.74 -18.64
N THR A 146 13.17 5.42 -17.36
CA THR A 146 14.40 5.76 -16.61
C THR A 146 15.24 4.52 -16.25
N LYS A 147 16.56 4.71 -16.20
CA LYS A 147 17.54 3.65 -15.87
C LYS A 147 18.29 3.93 -14.55
N PHE A 148 17.60 4.44 -13.53
CA PHE A 148 18.21 4.70 -12.22
C PHE A 148 18.43 3.43 -11.39
N ARG A 149 19.16 3.53 -10.27
CA ARG A 149 19.22 2.48 -9.24
C ARG A 149 17.89 2.31 -8.54
N LEU A 150 17.66 1.13 -7.94
CA LEU A 150 16.38 0.80 -7.33
C LEU A 150 16.04 1.74 -6.18
N SER A 151 17.00 2.05 -5.29
CA SER A 151 16.76 3.00 -4.19
C SER A 151 16.34 4.39 -4.69
N THR A 152 16.96 4.87 -5.77
CA THR A 152 16.66 6.17 -6.38
C THR A 152 15.32 6.16 -7.08
N ARG A 153 14.97 5.06 -7.76
CA ARG A 153 13.63 4.91 -8.37
C ARG A 153 12.55 4.93 -7.31
N ILE A 154 12.74 4.21 -6.20
CA ILE A 154 11.76 4.16 -5.11
C ILE A 154 11.51 5.56 -4.54
N MET A 155 12.59 6.29 -4.23
CA MET A 155 12.46 7.63 -3.68
C MET A 155 11.84 8.60 -4.70
N LEU A 156 12.29 8.56 -5.97
CA LEU A 156 11.79 9.47 -7.01
C LEU A 156 10.32 9.18 -7.35
N SER A 157 9.97 7.91 -7.48
CA SER A 157 8.59 7.48 -7.70
C SER A 157 7.71 7.91 -6.55
N SER A 158 8.12 7.63 -5.30
CA SER A 158 7.36 8.04 -4.12
C SER A 158 7.26 9.57 -3.99
N ALA A 159 8.31 10.32 -4.35
CA ALA A 159 8.33 11.78 -4.31
C ALA A 159 7.29 12.42 -5.25
N ILE A 160 7.06 11.82 -6.41
CA ILE A 160 6.09 12.32 -7.39
C ILE A 160 4.70 11.71 -7.13
N ALA A 161 4.64 10.41 -6.82
CA ALA A 161 3.41 9.69 -6.59
C ALA A 161 2.71 10.15 -5.30
N ALA A 162 3.43 10.39 -4.20
CA ALA A 162 2.79 10.72 -2.91
C ALA A 162 1.95 12.01 -2.95
N PRO A 163 2.40 13.14 -3.55
CA PRO A 163 1.55 14.31 -3.71
C PRO A 163 0.33 14.06 -4.59
N ILE A 164 0.49 13.35 -5.70
CA ILE A 164 -0.59 13.07 -6.65
C ILE A 164 -1.63 12.16 -6.00
N ASP A 165 -1.19 11.03 -5.45
CA ASP A 165 -2.01 10.06 -4.73
C ASP A 165 -2.77 10.72 -3.58
N THR A 166 -2.09 11.49 -2.74
CA THR A 166 -2.71 12.19 -1.61
C THR A 166 -3.76 13.19 -2.07
N THR A 167 -3.49 13.94 -3.14
CA THR A 167 -4.44 14.92 -3.67
C THR A 167 -5.70 14.23 -4.18
N VAL A 168 -5.56 13.21 -5.02
CA VAL A 168 -6.69 12.47 -5.60
C VAL A 168 -7.48 11.75 -4.51
N PHE A 169 -6.79 11.10 -3.57
CA PHE A 169 -7.43 10.38 -2.47
C PHE A 169 -8.23 11.31 -1.56
N LEU A 170 -7.63 12.41 -1.08
CA LEU A 170 -8.31 13.33 -0.17
C LEU A 170 -9.45 14.10 -0.84
N LEU A 171 -9.32 14.41 -2.14
CA LEU A 171 -10.42 14.96 -2.93
C LEU A 171 -11.58 13.95 -3.04
N GLY A 172 -11.29 12.71 -3.40
CA GLY A 172 -12.30 11.65 -3.53
C GLY A 172 -12.98 11.33 -2.20
N ALA A 173 -12.22 11.33 -1.11
CA ALA A 173 -12.71 11.09 0.25
C ALA A 173 -13.37 12.32 0.88
N LYS A 174 -13.35 13.50 0.23
CA LYS A 174 -13.91 14.77 0.73
C LYS A 174 -13.30 15.26 2.05
N PHE A 175 -12.03 14.93 2.30
CA PHE A 175 -11.27 15.33 3.49
C PHE A 175 -10.05 16.19 3.16
N LEU A 176 -10.07 16.90 2.02
CA LEU A 176 -8.95 17.73 1.60
C LEU A 176 -8.88 19.01 2.45
N THR A 177 -7.88 19.08 3.31
CA THR A 177 -7.44 20.29 3.99
C THR A 177 -5.94 20.43 3.82
N PHE A 178 -5.40 21.65 3.86
CA PHE A 178 -3.96 21.86 3.75
C PHE A 178 -3.15 21.07 4.79
N PRO A 179 -3.54 21.04 6.08
CA PRO A 179 -2.85 20.24 7.09
C PRO A 179 -2.89 18.73 6.82
N ASN A 180 -4.07 18.18 6.49
CA ASN A 180 -4.19 16.74 6.21
C ASN A 180 -3.41 16.33 4.95
N TRP A 181 -3.42 17.19 3.93
CA TRP A 181 -2.68 17.00 2.69
C TRP A 181 -1.17 16.95 2.94
N ILE A 182 -0.60 17.94 3.64
CA ILE A 182 0.85 17.97 3.89
C ILE A 182 1.30 16.84 4.84
N MET A 183 0.52 16.54 5.89
CA MET A 183 0.84 15.47 6.84
C MET A 183 0.80 14.10 6.17
N SER A 184 -0.16 13.88 5.27
CA SER A 184 -0.25 12.63 4.49
C SER A 184 0.94 12.46 3.54
N ILE A 185 1.38 13.54 2.87
CA ILE A 185 2.58 13.50 2.01
C ILE A 185 3.81 13.18 2.85
N ILE A 186 4.01 13.88 3.97
CA ILE A 186 5.15 13.64 4.87
C ILE A 186 5.16 12.20 5.37
N GLY A 187 4.01 11.67 5.81
CA GLY A 187 3.89 10.29 6.27
C GLY A 187 4.28 9.28 5.19
N LYS A 188 3.76 9.45 3.97
CA LYS A 188 4.09 8.56 2.84
C LYS A 188 5.57 8.62 2.46
N LEU A 189 6.12 9.82 2.36
CA LEU A 189 7.53 10.02 2.03
C LEU A 189 8.45 9.50 3.12
N PHE A 190 8.05 9.60 4.39
CA PHE A 190 8.81 9.02 5.49
C PHE A 190 8.87 7.48 5.37
N GLY A 191 7.72 6.83 5.14
CA GLY A 191 7.68 5.38 4.90
C GLY A 191 8.56 4.97 3.72
N ALA A 192 8.47 5.70 2.61
CA ALA A 192 9.29 5.46 1.42
C ALA A 192 10.79 5.69 1.68
N ALA A 193 11.15 6.74 2.43
CA ALA A 193 12.53 7.09 2.74
C ALA A 193 13.21 6.04 3.61
N VAL A 194 12.49 5.50 4.61
CA VAL A 194 13.01 4.41 5.46
C VAL A 194 13.35 3.19 4.61
N VAL A 195 12.43 2.74 3.75
CA VAL A 195 12.69 1.55 2.91
C VAL A 195 13.77 1.84 1.87
N SER A 196 13.73 2.99 1.20
CA SER A 196 14.77 3.39 0.24
C SER A 196 16.15 3.43 0.88
N GLY A 197 16.28 3.90 2.13
CA GLY A 197 17.52 3.86 2.91
C GLY A 197 18.03 2.45 3.17
N ILE A 198 17.13 1.52 3.55
CA ILE A 198 17.46 0.10 3.76
C ILE A 198 17.89 -0.58 2.46
N VAL A 199 17.23 -0.25 1.34
CA VAL A 199 17.62 -0.78 0.02
C VAL A 199 18.99 -0.23 -0.38
N ARG A 200 19.20 1.08 -0.22
CA ARG A 200 20.44 1.76 -0.57
C ARG A 200 21.65 1.22 0.21
N SER A 201 21.48 0.82 1.48
CA SER A 201 22.56 0.24 2.27
C SER A 201 22.97 -1.17 1.80
N ARG A 202 22.10 -1.83 1.02
CA ARG A 202 22.34 -3.14 0.40
C ARG A 202 22.81 -3.04 -1.04
N GLU A 203 22.66 -1.88 -1.69
CA GLU A 203 23.21 -1.62 -3.01
C GLU A 203 24.72 -1.42 -2.93
N THR A 204 25.49 -2.17 -3.75
CA THR A 204 26.94 -1.97 -3.83
C THR A 204 27.22 -0.57 -4.39
N PRO A 205 28.09 0.24 -3.74
CA PRO A 205 28.53 1.50 -4.30
C PRO A 205 29.15 1.28 -5.69
N PRO A 206 29.04 2.25 -6.61
CA PRO A 206 29.77 2.15 -7.87
C PRO A 206 31.25 2.02 -7.56
N ALA A 207 31.95 1.14 -8.28
CA ALA A 207 33.40 1.11 -8.24
C ALA A 207 33.91 2.54 -8.46
N LYS A 208 34.72 3.06 -7.53
CA LYS A 208 35.42 4.34 -7.76
C LYS A 208 36.14 4.19 -9.10
N PRO A 209 36.11 5.21 -9.99
CA PRO A 209 36.99 5.21 -11.13
C PRO A 209 38.40 5.01 -10.59
N THR A 210 39.02 3.87 -10.90
CA THR A 210 40.46 3.71 -10.70
C THR A 210 41.09 4.85 -11.47
N SER A 211 41.67 5.82 -10.77
CA SER A 211 42.51 6.83 -11.40
C SER A 211 43.69 6.07 -12.00
N SER A 212 43.56 5.68 -13.27
CA SER A 212 44.67 5.12 -14.02
C SER A 212 45.64 6.27 -14.28
N LEU A 213 46.64 6.34 -13.39
CA LEU A 213 48.05 6.65 -13.64
C LEU A 213 48.37 8.09 -14.11
N THR A 214 49.25 8.77 -13.38
CA THR A 214 50.65 9.09 -13.76
C THR A 214 50.79 10.33 -14.62
#